data_AF-A0A443DRL7-F1
#
_entry.id   AF-A0A443DRL7-F1
#
_cell.length_a   1.000
_cell.length_b   1.000
_cell.length_c   1.000
_cell.angle_alpha   90.00
_cell.angle_beta   90.00
_cell.angle_gamma   90.00
#
_symmetry.space_group_name_H-M   'P 1'
#
loop_
_entity.id
_entity.type
_entity.pdbx_description
1 polymer ?
#
loop_
_entity_poly.entity_id
_entity_poly.type
_entity_poly.pdbx_seq_one_letter_code
_entity_poly.pdbx_strand_id
1 'polypeptide(L)'
;MVKLVTARHVIDLVARMHGCTYAMHGCTYAEMRGPSRQYSIVATRDAAMCAVMVLKPSLPWGQIGLLFNRDPSTVQHALRKRGCFDRPARPSPM
;
A
#
# COMPACT_ATOMS: atom_id res chain seq x y z
N MET A 1 -25.34 3.53 -6.71
CA MET A 1 -24.49 4.31 -5.79
C MET A 1 -23.26 3.47 -5.44
N VAL A 2 -22.15 3.63 -6.17
CA VAL A 2 -20.92 2.85 -5.92
C VAL A 2 -20.26 3.43 -4.66
N LYS A 3 -20.11 2.64 -3.60
CA LYS A 3 -19.45 3.09 -2.36
C LYS A 3 -18.01 3.53 -2.68
N LEU A 4 -17.61 4.71 -2.20
CA LEU A 4 -16.23 5.21 -2.31
C LEU A 4 -15.24 4.14 -1.82
N VAL A 5 -14.29 3.76 -2.68
CA VAL A 5 -13.23 2.82 -2.34
C VAL A 5 -12.37 3.45 -1.24
N THR A 6 -12.26 2.78 -0.08
CA THR A 6 -11.42 3.25 1.03
C THR A 6 -10.00 2.72 0.89
N ALA A 7 -9.04 3.36 1.58
CA ALA A 7 -7.66 2.85 1.63
C ALA A 7 -7.62 1.42 2.18
N ARG A 8 -8.47 1.09 3.16
CA ARG A 8 -8.61 -0.27 3.71
C ARG A 8 -9.04 -1.28 2.65
N HIS A 9 -10.04 -0.94 1.81
CA HIS A 9 -10.49 -1.81 0.73
C HIS A 9 -9.39 -2.09 -0.31
N VAL A 10 -8.60 -1.08 -0.68
CA VAL A 10 -7.47 -1.27 -1.59
C VAL A 10 -6.40 -2.15 -0.97
N ILE A 11 -6.07 -1.92 0.29
CA ILE A 11 -5.08 -2.73 1.00
C ILE A 11 -5.52 -4.20 1.04
N ASP A 12 -6.80 -4.47 1.38
CA ASP A 12 -7.34 -5.83 1.39
C ASP A 12 -7.39 -6.48 0.00
N LEU A 13 -7.64 -5.68 -1.05
CA LEU A 13 -7.60 -6.17 -2.42
C LEU A 13 -6.18 -6.58 -2.82
N VAL A 14 -5.20 -5.71 -2.57
CA VAL A 14 -3.78 -5.98 -2.87
C VAL A 14 -3.31 -7.22 -2.12
N ALA A 15 -3.68 -7.37 -0.84
CA ALA A 15 -3.39 -8.55 -0.03
C ALA A 15 -3.87 -9.86 -0.66
N ARG A 16 -5.07 -9.87 -1.25
CA ARG A 16 -5.63 -11.04 -1.95
C ARG A 16 -4.93 -11.30 -3.27
N MET A 17 -4.59 -10.24 -4.01
CA MET A 17 -3.93 -10.35 -5.33
C MET A 17 -2.47 -10.80 -5.22
N HIS A 18 -1.76 -10.34 -4.20
CA HIS A 18 -0.32 -10.60 -4.04
C HIS A 18 0.02 -11.92 -3.35
N GLY A 19 -0.98 -12.78 -3.09
CA GLY A 19 -0.90 -14.12 -2.50
C GLY A 19 0.52 -14.53 -2.09
N CYS A 20 0.88 -14.29 -0.83
CA CYS A 20 2.19 -14.65 -0.32
C CYS A 20 2.40 -16.15 -0.53
N THR A 21 3.32 -16.48 -1.42
CA THR A 21 3.75 -17.84 -1.76
C THR A 21 4.17 -18.57 -0.50
N TYR A 22 3.25 -19.37 0.06
CA TYR A 22 3.32 -20.78 0.45
C TYR A 22 1.95 -21.13 1.04
N ALA A 23 1.13 -21.86 0.28
CA ALA A 23 -0.20 -22.38 0.66
C ALA A 23 -1.32 -21.34 0.92
N MET A 24 -2.11 -21.04 -0.12
CA MET A 24 -3.57 -20.82 -0.07
C MET A 24 -4.18 -19.89 1.02
N HIS A 25 -3.41 -19.02 1.66
CA HIS A 25 -3.92 -18.02 2.60
C HIS A 25 -3.27 -16.68 2.27
N GLY A 26 -4.06 -15.77 1.70
CA GLY A 26 -3.60 -14.43 1.32
C GLY A 26 -2.99 -13.68 2.52
N CYS A 27 -2.11 -12.71 2.24
CA CYS A 27 -1.51 -11.90 3.30
C CYS A 27 -2.61 -11.09 3.99
N THR A 28 -2.75 -11.22 5.31
CA THR A 28 -3.73 -10.45 6.06
C THR A 28 -3.24 -9.02 6.28
N TYR A 29 -4.17 -8.10 6.55
CA TYR A 29 -3.81 -6.74 6.92
C TYR A 29 -2.94 -6.66 8.18
N ALA A 30 -3.18 -7.57 9.13
CA ALA A 30 -2.39 -7.66 10.34
C ALA A 30 -0.91 -7.94 10.03
N GLU A 31 -0.63 -8.85 9.09
CA GLU A 31 0.74 -9.17 8.65
C GLU A 31 1.39 -8.00 7.90
N MET A 32 0.61 -7.27 7.09
CA MET A 32 1.09 -6.06 6.44
C MET A 32 1.44 -4.95 7.43
N ARG A 33 0.79 -4.87 8.60
CA ARG A 33 1.19 -3.96 9.69
C ARG A 33 2.29 -4.53 10.59
N GLY A 34 2.41 -5.86 10.63
CA GLY A 34 3.33 -6.59 11.48
C GLY A 34 4.81 -6.36 11.12
N PRO A 35 5.74 -6.75 12.00
CA PRO A 35 7.17 -6.52 11.81
C PRO A 35 7.83 -7.47 10.79
N SER A 36 7.09 -8.45 10.26
CA SER A 36 7.66 -9.48 9.38
C SER A 36 8.38 -8.88 8.17
N ARG A 37 9.58 -9.41 7.93
CA ARG A 37 10.49 -9.07 6.83
C ARG A 37 10.55 -10.16 5.75
N GLN A 38 9.70 -11.18 5.84
CA GLN A 38 9.61 -12.18 4.78
C GLN A 38 9.31 -11.49 3.46
N TYR A 39 10.06 -11.86 2.42
CA TYR A 39 10.03 -11.20 1.13
C TYR A 39 8.61 -11.05 0.56
N SER A 40 7.79 -12.10 0.65
CA SER A 40 6.41 -12.11 0.17
C SER A 40 5.54 -11.04 0.86
N ILE A 41 5.62 -10.92 2.18
CA ILE A 41 4.88 -9.92 2.97
C ILE A 41 5.39 -8.51 2.67
N VAL A 42 6.71 -8.32 2.58
CA VAL A 42 7.32 -7.03 2.24
C VAL A 42 6.89 -6.59 0.85
N ALA A 43 6.94 -7.50 -0.14
CA ALA A 43 6.51 -7.22 -1.50
C ALA A 43 5.04 -6.80 -1.54
N THR A 44 4.16 -7.53 -0.86
CA THR A 44 2.73 -7.20 -0.76
C THR A 44 2.50 -5.83 -0.13
N ARG A 45 3.22 -5.53 0.95
CA ARG A 45 3.15 -4.24 1.66
C ARG A 45 3.61 -3.08 0.77
N ASP A 46 4.72 -3.24 0.05
CA ASP A 46 5.25 -2.23 -0.87
C ASP A 46 4.22 -1.93 -1.98
N ALA A 47 3.59 -2.97 -2.53
CA ALA A 47 2.53 -2.82 -3.54
C ALA A 47 1.29 -2.12 -2.97
N ALA A 48 0.91 -2.43 -1.73
CA ALA A 48 -0.23 -1.80 -1.06
C ALA A 48 0.01 -0.31 -0.80
N MET A 49 1.23 0.08 -0.42
CA MET A 49 1.62 1.49 -0.28
C MET A 49 1.49 2.23 -1.61
N CYS A 50 1.93 1.62 -2.73
CA CYS A 50 1.78 2.18 -4.06
C CYS A 50 0.30 2.34 -4.45
N ALA A 51 -0.52 1.32 -4.19
CA ALA A 51 -1.94 1.36 -4.53
C ALA A 51 -2.70 2.44 -3.74
N VAL A 52 -2.38 2.64 -2.46
CA VAL A 52 -2.91 3.75 -1.65
C VAL A 52 -2.48 5.10 -2.22
N MET A 53 -1.23 5.22 -2.62
CA MET A 53 -0.67 6.44 -3.21
C MET A 53 -1.36 6.79 -4.55
N VAL A 54 -1.63 5.80 -5.40
CA VAL A 54 -2.36 5.98 -6.66
C VAL A 54 -3.82 6.37 -6.41
N LEU A 55 -4.49 5.73 -5.45
CA LEU A 55 -5.88 6.05 -5.10
C LEU A 55 -6.02 7.48 -4.54
N LYS A 56 -5.08 7.89 -3.69
CA LYS A 56 -5.12 9.18 -2.98
C LYS A 56 -3.76 9.87 -3.00
N PRO A 57 -3.40 10.50 -4.12
CA PRO A 57 -2.08 11.12 -4.27
C PRO A 57 -1.88 12.39 -3.42
N SER A 58 -2.97 12.94 -2.88
CA SER A 58 -2.94 14.05 -1.93
C SER A 58 -2.53 13.62 -0.51
N LEU A 59 -2.53 12.33 -0.18
CA LEU A 59 -2.14 11.87 1.15
C LEU A 59 -0.65 12.18 1.41
N PRO A 60 -0.29 12.77 2.57
CA PRO A 60 1.10 12.90 2.96
C PRO A 60 1.68 11.51 3.26
N TRP A 61 2.98 11.32 2.98
CA TRP A 61 3.64 10.02 3.16
C TRP A 61 3.54 9.51 4.60
N GLY A 62 3.55 10.40 5.60
CA GLY A 62 3.34 10.02 6.99
C GLY A 62 1.98 9.37 7.24
N GLN A 63 0.90 9.84 6.61
CA GLN A 63 -0.42 9.22 6.74
C GLN A 63 -0.48 7.86 6.06
N ILE A 64 0.22 7.69 4.92
CA ILE A 64 0.37 6.37 4.29
C ILE A 64 1.13 5.42 5.24
N GLY A 65 2.22 5.88 5.85
CA GLY A 65 3.00 5.11 6.82
C GLY A 65 2.17 4.66 8.03
N LEU A 66 1.29 5.52 8.55
CA LEU A 66 0.38 5.18 9.66
C LEU A 66 -0.53 4.00 9.33
N LEU A 67 -1.00 3.87 8.09
CA LEU A 67 -1.85 2.73 7.67
C LEU A 67 -1.11 1.38 7.78
N PHE A 68 0.22 1.40 7.71
CA PHE A 68 1.08 0.21 7.75
C PHE A 68 1.96 0.12 9.01
N ASN A 69 1.81 1.04 9.98
CA ASN A 69 2.71 1.17 11.12
C ASN A 69 4.19 1.28 10.70
N ARG A 70 4.48 2.18 9.76
CA ARG A 70 5.81 2.42 9.20
C ARG A 70 6.16 3.89 9.14
N ASP A 71 7.45 4.15 9.20
CA ASP A 71 7.97 5.50 9.07
C ASP A 71 7.83 6.01 7.62
N PRO A 72 7.79 7.35 7.42
CA PRO A 72 7.63 7.93 6.09
C PRO A 72 8.78 7.63 5.12
N SER A 73 9.99 7.34 5.60
CA SER A 73 11.14 7.00 4.76
C SER A 73 11.03 5.57 4.22
N THR A 74 10.47 4.62 4.98
CA THR A 74 10.11 3.29 4.49
C THR A 74 9.09 3.39 3.35
N VAL A 75 8.09 4.26 3.46
CA VAL A 75 7.12 4.49 2.38
C VAL A 75 7.82 5.02 1.13
N GLN A 76 8.68 6.02 1.28
CA GLN A 76 9.46 6.56 0.14
C GLN A 76 10.33 5.49 -0.52
N HIS A 77 11.01 4.67 0.27
CA HIS A 77 11.82 3.56 -0.23
C HIS A 77 10.96 2.56 -1.04
N ALA A 78 9.81 2.15 -0.50
CA ALA A 78 8.89 1.24 -1.17
C ALA A 78 8.38 1.81 -2.50
N LEU A 79 8.01 3.10 -2.52
CA LEU A 79 7.55 3.79 -3.73
C LEU A 79 8.64 3.87 -4.79
N ARG A 80 9.89 4.21 -4.41
CA ARG A 80 11.03 4.23 -5.34
C ARG A 80 11.32 2.87 -5.93
N LYS A 81 11.37 1.84 -5.08
CA LYS A 81 11.60 0.44 -5.48
C LYS A 81 10.55 -0.06 -6.48
N ARG A 82 9.32 0.44 -6.38
CA ARG A 82 8.18 0.05 -7.23
C ARG A 82 7.94 0.98 -8.43
N GLY A 83 8.71 2.07 -8.56
CA GLY A 83 8.51 3.06 -9.62
C GLY A 83 7.25 3.93 -9.45
N CYS A 84 6.72 4.05 -8.23
CA CYS A 84 5.55 4.87 -7.90
C CYS A 84 5.90 6.11 -7.06
N PHE A 85 7.16 6.54 -7.10
CA PHE A 85 7.63 7.69 -6.30
C PHE A 85 7.03 9.01 -6.78
N ASP A 86 6.87 9.16 -8.09
CA ASP A 86 6.26 10.34 -8.68
C ASP A 86 4.78 10.33 -8.39
N ARG A 87 4.33 11.32 -7.60
CA ARG A 87 2.90 11.47 -7.33
C ARG A 87 2.22 11.77 -8.66
N PRO A 88 1.14 11.05 -9.05
CA PRO A 88 0.40 11.43 -10.23
C PRO A 88 -0.08 12.87 -10.04
N ALA A 89 0.02 13.67 -11.11
CA ALA A 89 -0.35 15.08 -11.07
C ALA A 89 -1.75 15.22 -10.46
N ARG A 90 -1.92 16.14 -9.51
CA ARG A 90 -3.24 16.47 -8.96
C ARG A 90 -4.09 16.90 -10.17
N PRO A 91 -5.24 16.27 -10.46
CA PRO A 91 -6.16 16.85 -11.44
C PRO A 91 -6.56 18.22 -10.89
N SER A 92 -6.29 19.27 -11.67
CA SER A 92 -6.72 20.63 -11.35
C SER A 92 -8.23 20.61 -11.04
N PRO A 93 -8.69 21.26 -9.97
CA PRO A 93 -10.12 21.50 -9.83
C PRO A 93 -10.54 22.32 -11.06
N MET A 94 -11.40 21.74 -11.89
CA MET A 94 -12.12 22.49 -12.93
C MET A 94 -13.12 23.43 -12.28
#